data_AF-A0A7C1NPD9-F1
#
_entry.id   AF-A0A7C1NPD9-F1
#
_cell.length_a   1.000
_cell.length_b   1.000
_cell.length_c   1.000
_cell.angle_alpha   90.00
_cell.angle_beta   90.00
_cell.angle_gamma   90.00
#
_symmetry.space_group_name_H-M   'P 1'
#
loop_
_entity.id
_entity.type
_entity.pdbx_description
1 polymer ?
#
loop_
_entity_poly.entity_id
_entity_poly.type
_entity_poly.pdbx_seq_one_letter_code
_entity_poly.pdbx_strand_id
1 'polypeptide(L)'
;MKGFFLVLVLLGGVLLGYLIFNFAQARRRQVDVLPDFEAGTDSIQAYLGRIEELERRAKGVRSRIATAPINERVIRQRELAVLEDKIRELRLAVEQWRQARTKTTANDLYRKCIMLYGSASGVCELLLSDTLPAAGTVK
;
A
#
# COMPACT_ATOMS: atom_id res chain seq x y z
N MET A 1 16.26 45.90 13.42
CA MET A 1 15.24 44.94 12.92
C MET A 1 15.80 43.78 12.08
N LYS A 2 16.84 43.97 11.24
CA LYS A 2 17.41 42.89 10.41
C LYS A 2 18.05 41.73 11.19
N GLY A 3 18.73 42.00 12.31
CA GLY A 3 19.37 40.96 13.14
C GLY A 3 18.38 40.02 13.83
N PHE A 4 17.24 40.55 14.29
CA PHE A 4 16.20 39.75 14.96
C PHE A 4 15.51 38.78 13.99
N PHE A 5 15.29 39.21 12.74
CA PHE A 5 14.75 38.36 11.68
C PHE A 5 15.71 37.21 11.33
N LEU A 6 17.01 37.49 11.27
CA LEU A 6 18.03 36.49 10.93
C LEU A 6 18.17 35.42 12.03
N VAL A 7 18.05 35.81 13.30
CA VAL A 7 17.99 34.88 14.44
C VAL A 7 16.74 34.02 14.37
N LEU A 8 15.58 34.60 14.06
CA LEU A 8 14.31 33.86 13.92
C LEU A 8 14.35 32.82 12.79
N VAL A 9 14.96 33.17 11.65
CA VAL A 9 15.13 32.25 10.51
C VAL A 9 16.10 31.11 10.87
N LEU A 10 17.21 31.41 11.53
CA LEU A 10 18.13 30.37 12.02
C LEU A 10 17.47 29.44 13.03
N LEU A 11 16.72 30.00 13.99
CA LEU A 11 16.00 29.21 15.00
C LEU A 11 14.94 28.32 14.34
N GLY A 12 14.21 28.86 13.37
CA GLY A 12 13.23 28.12 12.58
C GLY A 12 13.86 26.97 11.79
N GLY A 13 15.00 27.21 11.14
CA GLY A 13 15.74 26.17 10.40
C GLY A 13 16.24 25.04 11.30
N VAL A 14 16.77 25.38 12.48
CA VAL A 14 17.22 24.38 13.47
C VAL A 14 16.06 23.56 14.02
N LEU A 15 14.94 24.20 14.35
CA LEU A 15 13.72 23.51 14.78
C LEU A 15 13.16 22.59 13.71
N LEU A 16 13.14 23.04 12.45
CA LEU A 16 12.68 22.23 11.32
C LEU A 16 13.58 21.01 11.11
N GLY A 17 14.91 21.21 11.16
CA GLY A 17 15.89 20.12 11.06
C GLY A 17 15.74 19.11 12.21
N TYR A 18 15.52 19.59 13.43
CA TYR A 18 15.28 18.76 14.59
C TYR A 18 14.00 17.93 14.44
N LEU A 19 12.90 18.54 13.98
CA LEU A 19 11.64 17.84 13.74
C LEU A 19 11.78 16.75 12.67
N ILE A 20 12.44 17.04 11.55
CA ILE A 20 12.69 16.06 10.49
C ILE A 20 13.55 14.90 11.01
N PHE A 21 14.61 15.20 11.76
CA PHE A 21 15.48 14.19 12.35
C PHE A 21 14.73 13.29 13.33
N ASN A 22 13.92 13.88 14.20
CA ASN A 22 13.14 13.15 15.20
C ASN A 22 12.06 12.28 14.55
N PHE A 23 11.41 12.79 13.50
CA PHE A 23 10.43 12.03 12.72
C PHE A 23 11.08 10.85 11.99
N ALA A 24 12.26 11.06 11.39
CA ALA A 24 13.02 9.99 10.75
C ALA A 24 13.47 8.93 11.77
N GLN A 25 13.91 9.34 12.97
CA GLN A 25 14.35 8.44 14.02
C GLN A 25 13.18 7.66 14.65
N ALA A 26 12.05 8.30 14.89
CA ALA A 26 10.83 7.65 15.37
C ALA A 26 10.32 6.59 14.38
N ARG A 27 10.39 6.89 13.07
CA ARG A 27 10.07 5.94 12.01
C ARG A 27 11.02 4.73 12.02
N ARG A 28 12.32 4.96 12.24
CA ARG A 28 13.31 3.87 12.39
C ARG A 28 13.09 3.03 13.65
N ARG A 29 12.69 3.63 14.78
CA ARG A 29 12.40 2.88 16.01
C ARG A 29 11.14 2.02 15.90
N GLN A 30 10.08 2.49 15.24
CA GLN A 30 8.91 1.66 14.96
C GLN A 30 9.23 0.47 14.04
N VAL A 31 10.26 0.61 13.21
CA VAL A 31 10.80 -0.44 12.34
C VAL A 31 11.59 -1.49 13.16
N ASP A 32 12.13 -1.21 14.34
CA ASP A 32 12.87 -2.23 15.12
C ASP A 32 11.98 -3.11 16.02
N VAL A 33 10.69 -2.80 16.20
CA VAL A 33 9.83 -3.46 17.20
C VAL A 33 8.99 -4.61 16.64
N LEU A 34 8.96 -4.83 15.32
CA LEU A 34 8.34 -6.06 14.80
C LEU A 34 9.29 -7.24 15.00
N PRO A 35 8.83 -8.34 15.63
CA PRO A 35 9.67 -9.50 15.91
C PRO A 35 10.36 -9.97 14.64
N ASP A 36 11.57 -10.48 14.84
CA ASP A 36 12.45 -11.08 13.83
C ASP A 36 11.74 -12.34 13.25
N PHE A 37 10.72 -12.11 12.43
CA PHE A 37 9.91 -13.17 11.83
C PHE A 37 10.75 -13.78 10.71
N GLU A 38 10.94 -15.10 10.75
CA GLU A 38 11.58 -15.84 9.65
C GLU A 38 10.70 -15.71 8.41
N ALA A 39 10.99 -14.67 7.64
CA ALA A 39 10.40 -14.36 6.35
C ALA A 39 10.90 -15.41 5.33
N GLY A 40 10.45 -16.65 5.50
CA GLY A 40 10.85 -17.81 4.71
C GLY A 40 10.03 -17.98 3.42
N THR A 41 10.38 -19.02 2.66
CA THR A 41 9.73 -19.39 1.39
C THR A 41 8.22 -19.59 1.50
N ASP A 42 7.74 -20.08 2.64
CA ASP A 42 6.30 -20.32 2.86
C ASP A 42 5.50 -19.02 2.93
N SER A 43 6.12 -17.96 3.47
CA SER A 43 5.49 -16.64 3.53
C SER A 43 5.40 -16.00 2.14
N ILE A 44 6.39 -16.23 1.26
CA ILE A 44 6.34 -15.82 -0.15
C ILE A 44 5.18 -16.52 -0.86
N GLN A 45 5.01 -17.84 -0.68
CA GLN A 45 3.91 -18.59 -1.26
C GLN A 45 2.55 -18.09 -0.77
N ALA A 46 2.43 -17.78 0.52
CA ALA A 46 1.21 -17.18 1.08
C ALA A 46 0.88 -15.83 0.42
N TYR A 47 1.88 -14.98 0.15
CA TYR A 47 1.66 -13.72 -0.54
C TYR A 47 1.30 -13.90 -2.02
N LEU A 48 1.86 -14.89 -2.71
CA LEU A 48 1.44 -15.22 -4.08
C LEU A 48 -0.03 -15.64 -4.12
N GLY A 49 -0.47 -16.50 -3.19
CA GLY A 49 -1.89 -16.87 -3.09
C GLY A 49 -2.82 -15.69 -2.78
N ARG A 50 -2.37 -14.75 -1.94
CA ARG A 50 -3.09 -13.49 -1.66
C ARG A 50 -3.18 -12.58 -2.88
N ILE A 51 -2.12 -12.49 -3.68
CA ILE A 51 -2.13 -11.75 -4.95
C ILE A 51 -3.15 -12.37 -5.91
N GLU A 52 -3.15 -13.69 -6.08
CA GLU A 52 -4.12 -14.38 -6.94
C GLU A 52 -5.57 -14.18 -6.48
N GLU A 53 -5.81 -14.14 -5.16
CA GLU A 53 -7.11 -13.80 -4.61
C GLU A 53 -7.52 -12.35 -4.96
N LEU A 54 -6.64 -11.38 -4.77
CA LEU A 54 -6.89 -9.98 -5.13
C LEU A 54 -7.14 -9.81 -6.63
N GLU A 55 -6.37 -10.50 -7.48
CA GLU A 55 -6.57 -10.50 -8.93
C GLU A 55 -7.95 -11.07 -9.33
N ARG A 56 -8.37 -12.18 -8.70
CA ARG A 56 -9.71 -12.75 -8.91
C ARG A 56 -10.81 -11.77 -8.49
N ARG A 57 -10.66 -11.12 -7.33
CA ARG A 57 -11.61 -10.11 -6.84
C ARG A 57 -11.66 -8.89 -7.76
N ALA A 58 -10.51 -8.36 -8.19
CA ALA A 58 -10.41 -7.25 -9.13
C ALA A 58 -11.10 -7.58 -10.47
N LYS A 59 -10.94 -8.80 -10.98
CA LYS A 59 -11.66 -9.28 -12.17
C LYS A 59 -13.17 -9.28 -11.95
N GLY A 60 -13.63 -9.73 -10.78
CA GLY A 60 -15.05 -9.66 -10.39
C GLY A 60 -15.59 -8.23 -10.35
N VAL A 61 -14.84 -7.30 -9.77
CA VAL A 61 -15.17 -5.87 -9.75
C VAL A 61 -15.23 -5.30 -11.16
N ARG A 62 -14.25 -5.61 -12.01
CA ARG A 62 -14.22 -5.17 -13.42
C ARG A 62 -15.48 -5.58 -14.18
N SER A 63 -15.94 -6.82 -14.02
CA SER A 63 -17.18 -7.30 -14.63
C SER A 63 -18.41 -6.55 -14.11
N ARG A 64 -18.46 -6.23 -12.81
CA ARG A 64 -19.57 -5.47 -12.20
C ARG A 64 -19.60 -4.01 -12.63
N ILE A 65 -18.43 -3.38 -12.81
CA ILE A 65 -18.32 -2.01 -13.32
C ILE A 65 -18.92 -1.90 -14.72
N ALA A 66 -18.72 -2.91 -15.58
CA ALA A 66 -19.32 -2.92 -16.91
C ALA A 66 -20.86 -2.86 -16.88
N THR A 67 -21.47 -3.39 -15.81
CA THR A 67 -22.92 -3.38 -15.58
C THR A 67 -23.43 -2.17 -14.80
N ALA A 68 -22.54 -1.33 -14.26
CA ALA A 68 -22.92 -0.16 -13.46
C ALA A 68 -23.48 1.00 -14.31
N PRO A 69 -24.20 1.97 -13.72
CA PRO A 69 -24.60 3.21 -14.38
C PRO A 69 -23.40 4.02 -14.91
N ILE A 70 -23.56 4.70 -16.07
CA ILE A 70 -22.46 5.39 -16.77
C ILE A 70 -21.76 6.45 -15.89
N ASN A 71 -22.53 7.17 -15.07
CA ASN A 71 -22.03 8.19 -14.14
C ASN A 71 -21.10 7.61 -13.06
N GLU A 72 -21.31 6.36 -12.64
CA GLU A 72 -20.48 5.69 -11.63
C GLU A 72 -19.28 4.95 -12.24
N ARG A 73 -19.38 4.54 -13.51
CA ARG A 73 -18.31 3.79 -14.21
C ARG A 73 -16.97 4.49 -14.16
N VAL A 74 -16.93 5.81 -14.37
CA VAL A 74 -15.66 6.56 -14.43
C VAL A 74 -14.94 6.54 -13.08
N ILE A 75 -15.67 6.74 -11.99
CA ILE A 75 -15.09 6.73 -10.63
C ILE A 75 -14.62 5.32 -10.29
N ARG A 76 -15.46 4.31 -10.51
CA ARG A 76 -15.13 2.91 -10.22
C ARG A 76 -13.99 2.37 -11.09
N GLN A 77 -13.88 2.81 -12.35
CA GLN A 77 -12.75 2.45 -13.21
C GLN A 77 -11.42 3.02 -12.69
N ARG A 78 -11.44 4.25 -12.17
CA ARG A 78 -10.25 4.85 -11.54
C ARG A 78 -9.85 4.08 -10.28
N GLU A 79 -10.82 3.75 -9.42
CA GLU A 79 -10.58 2.95 -8.20
C GLU A 79 -10.06 1.55 -8.54
N LEU A 80 -10.62 0.90 -9.57
CA LEU A 80 -10.11 -0.38 -10.08
C LEU A 80 -8.69 -0.26 -10.62
N ALA A 81 -8.37 0.81 -11.36
CA ALA A 81 -7.01 1.04 -11.85
C ALA A 81 -6.01 1.20 -10.69
N VAL A 82 -6.40 1.89 -9.61
CA VAL A 82 -5.59 2.00 -8.39
C VAL A 82 -5.40 0.64 -7.72
N LEU A 83 -6.45 -0.20 -7.66
CA LEU A 83 -6.34 -1.56 -7.13
C LEU A 83 -5.37 -2.40 -7.96
N GLU A 84 -5.48 -2.36 -9.29
CA GLU A 84 -4.62 -3.11 -10.21
C GLU A 84 -3.16 -2.67 -10.13
N ASP A 85 -2.91 -1.37 -9.94
CA ASP A 85 -1.58 -0.83 -9.74
C ASP A 85 -0.97 -1.31 -8.42
N LYS A 86 -1.75 -1.29 -7.32
CA LYS A 86 -1.31 -1.84 -6.02
C LYS A 86 -1.03 -3.34 -6.07
N ILE A 87 -1.83 -4.12 -6.79
CA ILE A 87 -1.59 -5.55 -7.01
C ILE A 87 -0.26 -5.75 -7.76
N ARG A 88 0.00 -4.94 -8.79
CA ARG A 88 1.26 -4.97 -9.54
C ARG A 88 2.45 -4.64 -8.64
N GLU A 89 2.36 -3.58 -7.84
CA GLU A 89 3.40 -3.20 -6.89
C GLU A 89 3.66 -4.30 -5.85
N LEU A 90 2.60 -4.93 -5.32
CA LEU A 90 2.70 -6.04 -4.38
C LEU A 90 3.45 -7.22 -5.02
N ARG A 91 3.11 -7.57 -6.26
CA ARG A 91 3.78 -8.63 -7.01
C ARG A 91 5.26 -8.35 -7.24
N LEU A 92 5.60 -7.11 -7.60
CA LEU A 92 6.99 -6.68 -7.74
C LEU A 92 7.75 -6.74 -6.40
N ALA A 93 7.12 -6.33 -5.31
CA ALA A 93 7.73 -6.38 -3.98
C ALA A 93 7.98 -7.83 -3.52
N VAL A 94 7.05 -8.75 -3.80
CA VAL A 94 7.22 -10.18 -3.50
C VAL A 94 8.35 -10.80 -4.33
N GLU A 95 8.46 -10.46 -5.61
CA GLU A 95 9.55 -10.96 -6.46
C GLU A 95 10.92 -10.40 -6.04
N GLN A 96 10.98 -9.11 -5.66
CA GLN A 96 12.17 -8.52 -5.06
C GLN A 96 12.56 -9.22 -3.75
N TRP A 97 11.57 -9.55 -2.91
CA TRP A 97 11.81 -10.25 -1.66
C TRP A 97 12.35 -11.65 -1.90
N ARG A 98 11.81 -12.38 -2.88
CA ARG A 98 12.31 -13.69 -3.30
C ARG A 98 13.78 -13.66 -3.72
N GLN A 99 14.22 -12.56 -4.32
CA GLN A 99 15.60 -12.38 -4.80
C GLN A 99 16.53 -11.73 -3.76
N ALA A 100 16.00 -11.32 -2.60
CA ALA A 100 16.77 -10.64 -1.57
C ALA A 100 17.80 -11.59 -0.95
N ARG A 101 19.07 -11.16 -0.94
CA ARG A 101 20.19 -11.96 -0.41
C ARG A 101 20.54 -11.63 1.04
N THR A 102 19.97 -10.56 1.59
CA THR A 102 20.25 -10.08 2.95
C THR A 102 18.99 -10.08 3.80
N LYS A 103 19.13 -10.42 5.09
CA LYS A 103 18.02 -10.46 6.05
C LYS A 103 17.33 -9.10 6.19
N THR A 104 18.10 -8.01 6.24
CA THR A 104 17.58 -6.64 6.35
C THR A 104 16.70 -6.26 5.17
N THR A 105 17.16 -6.52 3.94
CA THR A 105 16.39 -6.21 2.73
C THR A 105 15.16 -7.10 2.59
N ALA A 106 15.26 -8.38 2.98
CA ALA A 106 14.11 -9.28 3.02
C ALA A 106 13.03 -8.80 4.00
N ASN A 107 13.43 -8.36 5.21
CA ASN A 107 12.50 -7.82 6.21
C ASN A 107 11.82 -6.52 5.74
N ASP A 108 12.58 -5.61 5.11
CA ASP A 108 12.03 -4.37 4.57
C ASP A 108 11.01 -4.64 3.45
N LEU A 109 11.31 -5.58 2.56
CA LEU A 109 10.41 -5.98 1.48
C LEU A 109 9.18 -6.73 1.99
N TYR A 110 9.33 -7.60 2.99
CA TYR A 110 8.22 -8.24 3.67
C TYR A 110 7.24 -7.21 4.27
N ARG A 111 7.76 -6.18 4.95
CA ARG A 111 6.94 -5.09 5.50
C ARG A 111 6.26 -4.28 4.42
N LYS A 112 6.96 -4.01 3.32
CA LYS A 112 6.37 -3.39 2.14
C LYS A 112 5.22 -4.24 1.59
N CYS A 113 5.37 -5.56 1.53
CA CYS A 113 4.30 -6.48 1.11
C CYS A 113 3.09 -6.42 2.06
N ILE A 114 3.30 -6.38 3.39
CA ILE A 114 2.20 -6.22 4.37
C ILE A 114 1.42 -4.94 4.07
N MET A 115 2.12 -3.81 3.95
CA MET A 115 1.50 -2.50 3.74
C MET A 115 0.74 -2.45 2.41
N LEU A 116 1.34 -2.96 1.33
CA LEU A 116 0.72 -3.00 0.00
C LEU A 116 -0.50 -3.91 -0.01
N TYR A 117 -0.43 -5.09 0.61
CA TYR A 117 -1.55 -6.02 0.72
C TYR A 117 -2.71 -5.41 1.51
N GLY A 118 -2.45 -4.82 2.69
CA GLY A 118 -3.50 -4.16 3.47
C GLY A 118 -4.16 -3.02 2.70
N SER A 119 -3.37 -2.24 1.96
CA SER A 119 -3.86 -1.15 1.12
C SER A 119 -4.69 -1.64 -0.07
N ALA A 120 -4.29 -2.74 -0.72
CA ALA A 120 -5.03 -3.34 -1.82
C ALA A 120 -6.34 -3.98 -1.35
N SER A 121 -6.30 -4.71 -0.22
CA SER A 121 -7.49 -5.31 0.39
C SER A 121 -8.52 -4.25 0.77
N GLY A 122 -8.10 -3.14 1.39
CA GLY A 122 -9.01 -2.05 1.75
C GLY A 122 -9.68 -1.38 0.55
N VAL A 123 -8.94 -1.15 -0.54
CA VAL A 123 -9.54 -0.63 -1.80
C VAL A 123 -10.52 -1.65 -2.39
N CYS A 124 -10.17 -2.94 -2.35
CA CYS A 124 -11.04 -4.00 -2.83
C CYS A 124 -12.33 -4.10 -2.00
N GLU A 125 -12.25 -3.99 -0.68
CA GLU A 125 -13.41 -3.99 0.20
C GLU A 125 -14.32 -2.79 -0.08
N LEU A 126 -13.75 -1.59 -0.23
CA LEU A 126 -14.52 -0.38 -0.54
C LEU A 126 -15.26 -0.50 -1.89
N LEU A 127 -14.58 -1.04 -2.91
CA LEU A 127 -15.18 -1.34 -4.21
C LEU A 127 -16.28 -2.40 -4.16
N LEU A 128 -16.21 -3.33 -3.20
CA LEU A 128 -17.20 -4.40 -3.05
C LEU A 128 -18.37 -3.98 -2.14
N SER A 129 -18.13 -3.14 -1.13
CA SER A 129 -19.11 -2.64 -0.17
C SER A 129 -20.00 -1.55 -0.75
N ASP A 130 -19.43 -0.70 -1.61
CA ASP A 130 -20.21 0.31 -2.29
C ASP A 130 -21.00 -0.31 -3.45
N THR A 131 -22.14 -0.94 -3.12
CA THR A 131 -23.35 -1.08 -3.94
C THR A 131 -23.16 -1.25 -5.46
N LEU A 132 -22.16 -2.01 -5.93
CA LEU A 132 -22.23 -2.55 -7.28
C LEU A 132 -23.38 -3.57 -7.27
N PRO A 133 -24.31 -3.58 -8.23
CA PRO A 133 -25.32 -4.63 -8.27
C PRO A 133 -24.61 -6.00 -8.32
N ALA A 134 -25.17 -6.99 -7.62
CA ALA A 134 -24.68 -8.35 -7.71
C ALA A 134 -24.76 -8.78 -9.19
N ALA A 135 -23.70 -9.40 -9.70
CA ALA A 135 -23.68 -9.95 -11.04
C ALA A 135 -24.85 -10.94 -11.17
N GLY A 136 -25.98 -10.51 -11.73
CA GLY A 136 -27.21 -11.30 -11.80
C GLY A 136 -28.53 -10.59 -11.49
N THR A 137 -28.56 -9.27 -11.22
CA THR A 137 -29.82 -8.54 -11.05
C THR A 137 -30.07 -7.57 -12.19
N VAL A 138 -30.36 -8.13 -13.37
CA VAL A 138 -31.16 -7.45 -14.38
C VAL A 138 -32.58 -7.99 -14.21
N LYS A 139 -33.51 -7.14 -13.76
CA LYS A 139 -34.94 -7.34 -13.97
C LYS A 139 -35.35 -6.54 -15.20
#